data_AF-A0A2E2EH83-F1
#
_entry.id   AF-A0A2E2EH83-F1
#
_cell.length_a   1.000
_cell.length_b   1.000
_cell.length_c   1.000
_cell.angle_alpha   90.00
_cell.angle_beta   90.00
_cell.angle_gamma   90.00
#
_symmetry.space_group_name_H-M   'P 1'
#
loop_
_entity.id
_entity.type
_entity.pdbx_description
1 polymer ?
#
loop_
_entity_poly.entity_id
_entity_poly.type
_entity_poly.pdbx_seq_one_letter_code
_entity_poly.pdbx_strand_id
1 'polypeptide(L)'
;MFGILFKFSLAFIFSYIILSFQIQNKPIFYHISELTGPLGVEVQKSLSKSVKRTITQSKEMGKDLFENADPVYLKDSIKSSQSSLFNQQDSELILEEIKKEETKKLDELINKN
;
A
#
# COMPACT_ATOMS: atom_id res chain seq x y z
N MET A 1 7.03 1.35 -23.64
CA MET A 1 5.78 1.73 -22.92
C MET A 1 6.00 2.79 -21.85
N PHE A 2 6.95 2.59 -20.92
CA PHE A 2 7.12 3.50 -19.77
C PHE A 2 7.42 4.96 -20.16
N GLY A 3 8.30 5.19 -21.16
CA GLY A 3 8.59 6.55 -21.63
C GLY A 3 7.43 7.25 -22.35
N ILE A 4 6.51 6.49 -22.95
CA ILE A 4 5.31 7.03 -23.59
C ILE A 4 4.33 7.47 -22.51
N LEU A 5 4.07 6.61 -21.52
CA LEU A 5 3.23 6.93 -20.37
C LEU A 5 3.77 8.15 -19.62
N PHE A 6 5.08 8.25 -19.40
CA PHE A 6 5.70 9.41 -18.76
C PHE A 6 5.47 10.71 -19.54
N LYS A 7 5.65 10.71 -20.86
CA LYS A 7 5.39 11.88 -21.71
C LYS A 7 3.92 12.30 -21.69
N PHE A 8 3.01 11.32 -21.71
CA PHE A 8 1.57 11.60 -21.60
C PHE A 8 1.19 12.15 -20.23
N SER A 9 1.70 11.57 -19.14
CA SER A 9 1.49 12.10 -17.79
C SER A 9 2.03 13.52 -17.66
N LEU A 10 3.20 13.79 -18.20
CA LEU A 10 3.80 15.12 -18.17
C LEU A 10 2.97 16.13 -18.98
N ALA A 11 2.56 15.77 -20.19
CA ALA A 11 1.67 16.59 -21.02
C ALA A 11 0.32 16.86 -20.35
N PHE A 12 -0.24 15.85 -19.67
CA PHE A 12 -1.47 15.99 -18.89
C PHE A 12 -1.30 16.97 -17.72
N ILE A 13 -0.19 16.88 -16.98
CA ILE A 13 0.12 17.80 -15.88
C ILE A 13 0.26 19.24 -16.41
N PHE A 14 0.99 19.45 -17.49
CA PHE A 14 1.12 20.79 -18.09
C PHE A 14 -0.23 21.32 -18.59
N SER A 15 -1.03 20.49 -19.24
CA SER A 15 -2.39 20.87 -19.65
C SER A 15 -3.25 21.27 -18.44
N TYR A 16 -3.15 20.53 -17.34
CA TYR A 16 -3.89 20.81 -16.11
C TYR A 16 -3.47 22.14 -15.48
N ILE A 17 -2.16 22.43 -15.43
CA ILE A 17 -1.62 23.69 -14.93
C ILE A 17 -2.13 24.85 -15.77
N ILE A 18 -2.05 24.74 -17.10
CA ILE A 18 -2.55 25.78 -18.02
C ILE A 18 -4.04 26.05 -17.77
N LEU A 19 -4.85 25.00 -17.65
CA LEU A 19 -6.28 25.14 -17.46
C LEU A 19 -6.68 25.66 -16.07
N SER A 20 -5.78 25.51 -15.09
CA SER A 20 -5.97 25.96 -13.70
C SER A 20 -5.54 27.42 -13.47
N PHE A 21 -4.90 28.08 -14.46
CA PHE A 21 -4.61 29.51 -14.35
C PHE A 21 -5.90 30.31 -14.20
N GLN A 22 -5.89 31.22 -13.24
CA GLN A 22 -7.01 32.11 -12.96
C GLN A 22 -6.87 33.37 -13.82
N ILE A 23 -7.78 33.55 -14.78
CA ILE A 23 -7.92 34.79 -15.54
C ILE A 23 -9.20 35.46 -15.03
N GLN A 24 -9.06 36.69 -14.50
CA GLN A 24 -10.19 37.48 -13.97
C GLN A 24 -10.97 36.74 -12.87
N ASN A 25 -10.26 36.20 -11.87
CA ASN A 25 -10.82 35.50 -10.70
C ASN A 25 -11.60 34.20 -11.01
N LYS A 26 -11.51 33.67 -12.25
CA LYS A 26 -12.06 32.37 -12.62
C LYS A 26 -11.02 31.55 -13.37
N PRO A 27 -10.95 30.22 -13.17
CA PRO A 27 -10.06 29.38 -13.96
C PRO A 27 -10.45 29.43 -15.45
N ILE A 28 -9.48 29.33 -16.35
CA ILE A 28 -9.71 29.32 -17.82
C ILE A 28 -10.75 28.26 -18.21
N PHE A 29 -10.76 27.13 -17.50
CA PHE A 29 -11.80 26.10 -17.62
C PHE A 29 -13.22 26.66 -17.57
N TYR A 30 -13.50 27.60 -16.67
CA TYR A 30 -14.83 28.15 -16.48
C TYR A 30 -15.28 28.95 -17.71
N HIS A 31 -14.39 29.76 -18.26
CA HIS A 31 -14.65 30.55 -19.47
C HIS A 31 -14.91 29.66 -20.69
N ILE A 32 -14.18 28.55 -20.82
CA ILE A 32 -14.43 27.55 -21.87
C ILE A 32 -15.79 26.88 -21.65
N SER A 33 -16.11 26.51 -20.41
CA SER A 33 -17.37 25.86 -20.07
C SER A 33 -18.59 26.75 -20.36
N GLU A 34 -18.46 28.06 -20.12
CA GLU A 34 -19.47 29.08 -20.43
C GLU A 34 -19.67 29.24 -21.94
N LEU A 35 -18.57 29.19 -22.72
CA LEU A 35 -18.61 29.22 -24.18
C LEU A 35 -19.29 27.98 -24.79
N THR A 36 -19.14 26.81 -24.15
CA THR A 36 -19.72 25.54 -24.61
C THR A 36 -21.19 25.33 -24.23
N GLY A 37 -21.84 26.29 -23.58
CA GLY A 37 -23.28 26.27 -23.30
C GLY A 37 -23.73 25.12 -22.36
N PRO A 38 -24.98 24.64 -22.45
CA PRO A 38 -25.58 23.69 -21.49
C PRO A 38 -24.83 22.34 -21.40
N LEU A 39 -24.05 22.01 -22.44
CA LEU A 39 -23.17 20.83 -22.46
C LEU A 39 -22.08 20.91 -21.40
N GLY A 40 -21.52 22.11 -21.15
CA GLY A 40 -20.51 22.31 -20.12
C GLY A 40 -21.03 22.00 -18.71
N VAL A 41 -22.27 22.40 -18.41
CA VAL A 41 -22.93 22.16 -17.13
C VAL A 41 -23.23 20.67 -16.91
N GLU A 42 -23.69 19.97 -17.95
CA GLU A 42 -23.98 18.53 -17.86
C GLU A 42 -22.71 17.68 -17.73
N VAL A 43 -21.65 18.04 -18.47
CA VAL A 43 -20.33 17.40 -18.37
C VAL A 43 -19.73 17.65 -16.98
N GLN A 44 -19.78 18.89 -16.48
CA GLN A 44 -19.31 19.21 -15.13
C GLN A 44 -20.07 18.42 -14.07
N LYS A 45 -21.40 18.36 -14.15
CA LYS A 45 -22.23 17.59 -13.21
C LYS A 45 -21.90 16.10 -13.23
N SER A 46 -21.67 15.53 -14.41
CA SER A 46 -21.30 14.12 -14.60
C SER A 46 -19.89 13.83 -14.07
N LEU A 47 -18.95 14.76 -14.28
CA LEU A 47 -17.59 14.67 -13.76
C LEU A 47 -17.59 14.76 -12.23
N SER A 48 -18.33 15.71 -11.64
CA SER A 48 -18.47 15.85 -10.19
C SER A 48 -19.11 14.63 -9.54
N LYS A 49 -20.14 14.03 -10.17
CA LYS A 49 -20.72 12.76 -9.71
C LYS A 49 -19.70 11.63 -9.74
N SER A 50 -18.90 11.55 -10.81
CA SER A 50 -17.87 10.52 -10.98
C SER A 50 -16.76 10.64 -9.94
N VAL A 51 -16.22 11.86 -9.73
CA VAL A 51 -15.22 12.14 -8.71
C VAL A 51 -15.75 11.83 -7.31
N LYS A 52 -16.99 12.26 -7.00
CA LYS A 52 -17.63 11.95 -5.72
C LYS A 52 -17.73 10.44 -5.50
N ARG A 53 -18.17 9.70 -6.53
CA ARG A 53 -18.26 8.23 -6.47
C ARG A 53 -16.89 7.60 -6.25
N THR A 54 -15.86 8.03 -6.99
CA THR A 54 -14.50 7.51 -6.83
C THR A 54 -13.96 7.78 -5.43
N ILE A 55 -14.13 8.99 -4.90
CA ILE A 55 -13.70 9.31 -3.53
C ILE A 55 -14.43 8.43 -2.51
N THR A 56 -15.74 8.24 -2.64
CA THR A 56 -16.51 7.38 -1.75
C THR A 56 -16.03 5.92 -1.83
N GLN A 57 -15.85 5.40 -3.04
CA GLN A 57 -15.36 4.03 -3.26
C GLN A 57 -13.93 3.84 -2.75
N SER A 58 -13.02 4.80 -3.00
CA SER A 58 -11.65 4.74 -2.48
C SER A 58 -11.62 4.81 -0.95
N LYS A 59 -12.52 5.59 -0.34
CA LYS A 59 -12.66 5.66 1.12
C LYS A 59 -13.20 4.34 1.69
N GLU A 60 -14.18 3.73 1.03
CA GLU A 60 -14.77 2.45 1.42
C GLU A 60 -13.75 1.31 1.27
N MET A 61 -13.07 1.22 0.12
CA MET A 61 -11.97 0.27 -0.08
C MET A 61 -10.82 0.49 0.91
N GLY A 62 -10.49 1.75 1.22
CA GLY A 62 -9.52 2.05 2.27
C GLY A 62 -10.00 1.56 3.63
N LYS A 63 -11.27 1.80 3.98
CA LYS A 63 -11.88 1.33 5.23
C LYS A 63 -11.85 -0.20 5.30
N ASP A 64 -12.19 -0.92 4.24
CA ASP A 64 -12.14 -2.39 4.20
C ASP A 64 -10.73 -2.94 4.37
N LEU A 65 -9.71 -2.24 3.85
CA LEU A 65 -8.31 -2.62 4.02
C LEU A 65 -7.80 -2.37 5.44
N PHE A 66 -8.32 -1.36 6.15
CA PHE A 66 -7.91 -1.03 7.53
C PHE A 66 -8.78 -1.70 8.61
N GLU A 67 -10.08 -1.94 8.37
CA GLU A 67 -10.98 -2.65 9.31
C GLU A 67 -10.63 -4.14 9.43
N ASN A 68 -10.05 -4.75 8.40
CA ASN A 68 -9.49 -6.10 8.48
C ASN A 68 -8.04 -6.12 9.02
N ALA A 69 -7.44 -4.96 9.27
CA ALA A 69 -6.10 -4.84 9.84
C ALA A 69 -6.12 -4.66 11.37
N ASP A 70 -7.27 -4.35 11.96
CA ASP A 70 -7.43 -4.47 13.42
C ASP A 70 -7.51 -5.96 13.76
N PRO A 71 -6.55 -6.52 14.51
CA PRO A 71 -6.70 -7.88 14.99
C PRO A 71 -7.92 -7.88 15.91
N VAL A 72 -9.00 -8.52 15.47
CA VAL A 72 -10.02 -8.99 16.41
C VAL A 72 -9.23 -9.73 17.48
N TYR A 73 -9.29 -9.27 18.72
CA TYR A 73 -8.71 -9.94 19.88
C TYR A 73 -9.47 -11.25 20.12
N LEU A 74 -9.46 -12.16 19.13
CA LEU A 74 -9.68 -13.56 19.34
C LEU A 74 -8.51 -13.98 20.22
N LYS A 75 -8.86 -14.34 21.45
CA LYS A 75 -7.98 -14.89 22.47
C LYS A 75 -7.55 -16.31 22.07
N ASP A 76 -7.16 -16.48 20.81
CA ASP A 76 -6.67 -17.72 20.25
C ASP A 76 -5.16 -17.54 20.09
N SER A 77 -4.43 -18.00 21.10
CA SER A 77 -2.98 -17.98 21.14
C SER A 77 -2.43 -19.03 20.17
N ILE A 78 -2.62 -18.81 18.87
CA ILE A 78 -1.86 -19.54 17.87
C ILE A 78 -0.46 -18.95 17.92
N LYS A 79 0.48 -19.69 18.52
CA LYS A 79 1.91 -19.40 18.43
C LYS A 79 2.28 -19.33 16.95
N SER A 80 2.28 -18.13 16.39
CA SER A 80 2.85 -17.88 15.08
C SER A 80 4.34 -18.16 15.21
N SER A 81 4.81 -19.16 14.48
CA SER A 81 6.24 -19.38 14.28
C SER A 81 6.72 -18.23 13.40
N GLN A 82 7.02 -17.10 14.04
CA GLN A 82 7.63 -15.93 13.43
C GLN A 82 9.10 -16.27 13.20
N SER A 83 9.36 -17.05 12.15
CA SER A 83 10.71 -17.35 11.69
C SER A 83 11.33 -16.09 11.10
N SER A 84 12.53 -15.78 11.57
CA SER A 84 13.42 -14.68 11.17
C SER A 84 12.96 -13.29 11.63
N LEU A 85 13.48 -12.83 12.77
CA LEU A 85 14.02 -11.47 12.97
C LEU A 85 14.38 -11.12 14.42
N PHE A 86 14.37 -12.07 15.37
CA PHE A 86 14.83 -11.80 16.74
C PHE A 86 15.65 -12.97 17.28
N ASN A 87 16.79 -12.66 17.90
CA ASN A 87 17.74 -13.54 18.60
C ASN A 87 18.73 -14.39 17.78
N GLN A 88 19.75 -13.70 17.24
CA GLN A 88 21.04 -14.33 16.91
C GLN A 88 21.79 -14.85 18.16
N GLN A 89 21.55 -14.31 19.36
CA GLN A 89 22.24 -14.73 20.60
C GLN A 89 21.73 -16.07 21.17
N ASP A 90 20.42 -16.30 21.24
CA ASP A 90 19.89 -17.56 21.78
C ASP A 90 20.14 -18.76 20.86
N SER A 91 20.17 -18.52 19.54
CA SER A 91 20.44 -19.57 18.56
C SER A 91 21.85 -20.15 18.71
N GLU A 92 22.82 -19.31 19.07
CA GLU A 92 24.22 -19.74 19.27
C GLU A 92 24.37 -20.59 20.54
N LEU A 93 23.67 -20.23 21.63
CA LEU A 93 23.61 -21.01 22.87
C LEU A 93 22.93 -22.37 22.67
N ILE A 94 21.82 -22.42 21.91
CA ILE A 94 21.10 -23.66 21.60
C ILE A 94 21.95 -24.58 20.72
N LEU A 95 22.63 -24.04 19.70
CA LEU A 95 23.54 -24.82 18.86
C LEU A 95 24.72 -25.39 19.65
N GLU A 96 25.25 -24.63 20.61
CA GLU A 96 26.34 -25.10 21.47
C GLU A 96 25.89 -26.23 22.41
N GLU A 97 24.67 -26.13 22.94
CA GLU A 97 24.07 -27.16 23.79
C GLU A 97 23.78 -28.46 23.02
N ILE A 98 23.20 -28.36 21.81
CA ILE A 98 23.00 -29.51 20.91
C ILE A 98 24.33 -30.19 20.59
N LYS A 99 25.36 -29.41 20.26
CA LYS A 99 26.70 -29.95 19.95
C LYS A 99 27.32 -30.68 21.14
N LYS A 100 27.13 -30.16 22.36
CA LYS A 100 27.57 -30.82 23.60
C LYS A 100 26.84 -32.14 23.83
N GLU A 101 25.53 -32.20 23.63
CA GLU A 101 24.76 -33.44 23.75
C GLU A 101 25.17 -34.51 22.73
N GLU A 102 25.43 -34.11 21.48
CA GLU A 102 25.89 -35.03 20.44
C GLU A 102 27.27 -35.62 20.76
N THR A 103 28.22 -34.80 21.22
CA THR A 103 29.54 -35.29 21.64
C THR A 103 29.46 -36.27 22.81
N LYS A 104 28.58 -35.99 23.79
CA LYS A 104 28.39 -36.87 24.94
C LYS A 104 27.79 -38.22 24.54
N LYS A 105 26.82 -38.24 23.62
CA LYS A 105 26.27 -39.49 23.07
C LYS A 105 27.30 -40.28 22.28
N LEU A 106 28.18 -39.60 21.53
CA LEU A 106 29.30 -40.23 20.83
C LEU A 106 30.27 -40.89 21.81
N ASP A 107 30.66 -40.20 22.89
CA ASP A 107 31.54 -40.76 23.92
C ASP A 107 30.90 -41.94 24.66
N GLU A 108 29.59 -41.91 24.91
CA GLU A 108 28.84 -43.04 25.47
C GLU A 108 28.81 -44.24 24.52
N LEU A 109 28.71 -44.02 23.21
CA LEU A 109 28.75 -45.09 22.20
C LEU A 109 30.16 -45.67 22.02
N ILE A 110 31.20 -44.85 22.15
CA ILE A 110 32.61 -45.28 22.06
C ILE A 110 32.99 -46.08 23.31
N ASN A 111 32.60 -45.64 24.52
CA ASN A 111 32.92 -46.34 25.77
C ASN A 111 32.07 -47.60 26.02
N LYS A 112 31.02 -47.83 25.22
CA LYS A 112 30.16 -49.03 25.30
C LYS A 112 30.58 -50.14 24.35
N ASN A 113 31.53 -49.88 23.45
CA ASN A 113 32.29 -50.89 22.69
C ASN A 113 33.67 -51.09 23.32
#